data_AF-A0A645G6N5-F1
#
_entry.id   AF-A0A645G6N5-F1
#
_cell.length_a   1.000
_cell.length_b   1.000
_cell.length_c   1.000
_cell.angle_alpha   90.00
_cell.angle_beta   90.00
_cell.angle_gamma   90.00
#
_symmetry.space_group_name_H-M   'P 1'
#
loop_
_entity.id
_entity.type
_entity.pdbx_description
1 polymer ?
#
loop_
_entity_poly.entity_id
_entity_poly.type
_entity_poly.pdbx_seq_one_letter_code
_entity_poly.pdbx_strand_id
1 'polypeptide(L)'
;MPQVYALYRMAQGNFRKAFLLSANFGRDADTICALTLALCAAGQGMQVIPESWVEQVRHPSGVCLSFAKTEDLVDLGIELAHFALKRRT
;
A
#
# COMPACT_ATOMS: atom_id res chain seq x y z
N MET A 1 3.09 14.53 3.58
CA MET A 1 1.86 14.47 4.39
C MET A 1 2.24 14.09 5.83
N PRO A 2 2.34 15.05 6.78
CA PRO A 2 2.79 14.77 8.15
C PRO A 2 1.89 13.77 8.89
N GLN A 3 0.59 13.75 8.59
CA GLN A 3 -0.36 12.82 9.19
C GLN A 3 -0.02 11.34 8.94
N VAL A 4 0.50 11.00 7.76
CA VAL A 4 0.94 9.63 7.42
C VAL A 4 2.05 9.18 8.37
N TYR A 5 3.06 10.02 8.56
CA TYR A 5 4.19 9.69 9.43
C TYR A 5 3.78 9.67 10.90
N ALA A 6 2.92 10.60 11.34
CA ALA A 6 2.41 10.61 12.71
C ALA A 6 1.64 9.32 13.05
N LEU A 7 0.75 8.88 12.15
CA LEU A 7 -0.02 7.64 12.32
C LEU A 7 0.87 6.39 12.30
N TYR A 8 1.84 6.33 11.38
CA TYR A 8 2.85 5.26 11.37
C TYR A 8 3.60 5.17 12.71
N ARG A 9 4.03 6.31 13.26
CA ARG A 9 4.73 6.39 14.55
C ARG A 9 3.83 6.01 15.73
N MET A 10 2.58 6.48 15.75
CA MET A 10 1.58 6.11 16.77
C MET A 10 1.24 4.62 16.75
N ALA A 11 1.21 4.03 15.55
CA ALA A 11 1.03 2.60 15.35
C ALA A 11 2.30 1.79 15.62
N GLN A 12 3.46 2.43 15.83
CA GLN A 12 4.77 1.77 15.95
C GLN A 12 5.06 0.84 14.76
N GLY A 13 4.66 1.28 13.57
CA GLY A 13 4.75 0.48 12.35
C GLY A 13 3.81 -0.73 12.29
N ASN A 14 2.95 -0.98 13.29
CA ASN A 14 2.00 -2.10 13.29
C ASN A 14 0.87 -1.88 12.28
N PHE A 15 0.78 -2.75 11.26
CA PHE A 15 -0.19 -2.64 10.16
C PHE A 15 -1.64 -2.55 10.64
N ARG A 16 -2.09 -3.46 11.52
CA ARG A 16 -3.49 -3.51 11.95
C ARG A 16 -3.87 -2.29 12.80
N LYS A 17 -2.97 -1.87 13.70
CA LYS A 17 -3.17 -0.65 14.49
C LYS A 17 -3.18 0.60 13.61
N ALA A 18 -2.26 0.68 12.65
CA ALA A 18 -2.21 1.77 11.68
C ALA A 18 -3.50 1.84 10.87
N PHE A 19 -4.01 0.72 10.37
CA PHE A 19 -5.27 0.65 9.61
C PHE A 19 -6.44 1.26 10.38
N LEU A 20 -6.63 0.84 11.65
CA LEU A 20 -7.70 1.36 12.48
C LEU A 20 -7.58 2.88 12.72
N LEU A 21 -6.36 3.39 12.89
CA LEU A 21 -6.15 4.82 13.08
C LEU A 21 -6.34 5.63 11.79
N SER A 22 -5.79 5.14 10.68
CA SER A 22 -5.74 5.88 9.41
C SER A 22 -7.04 5.82 8.64
N ALA A 23 -7.74 4.68 8.63
CA ALA A 23 -9.04 4.55 7.98
C ALA A 23 -10.12 5.40 8.66
N ASN A 24 -9.94 5.73 9.94
CA ASN A 24 -10.85 6.55 10.74
C ASN A 24 -10.33 7.99 10.95
N PHE A 25 -9.29 8.40 10.23
CA PHE A 25 -8.69 9.74 10.42
C PHE A 25 -9.62 10.89 9.98
N GLY A 26 -10.54 10.61 9.03
CA GLY A 26 -11.41 11.61 8.41
C GLY A 26 -10.73 12.40 7.28
N ARG A 27 -11.53 13.18 6.53
CA ARG A 27 -11.09 13.94 5.33
C ARG A 27 -10.55 13.03 4.23
N ASP A 28 -9.25 13.04 3.93
CA ASP A 28 -8.61 12.24 2.87
C ASP A 28 -8.16 10.88 3.42
N ALA A 29 -9.08 10.19 4.10
CA ALA A 29 -8.79 8.99 4.87
C ALA A 29 -8.24 7.85 3.99
N ASP A 30 -8.71 7.73 2.74
CA ASP A 30 -8.26 6.75 1.76
C ASP A 30 -6.77 6.93 1.42
N THR A 31 -6.36 8.14 1.06
CA THR A 31 -4.97 8.49 0.71
C THR A 31 -4.06 8.33 1.92
N ILE A 32 -4.50 8.82 3.09
CA ILE A 32 -3.75 8.72 4.35
C ILE A 32 -3.56 7.25 4.74
N CYS A 33 -4.62 6.45 4.64
CA CYS A 33 -4.59 5.02 4.97
C CYS A 33 -3.68 4.26 4.03
N ALA A 34 -3.81 4.44 2.71
CA ALA A 34 -2.97 3.78 1.71
C ALA A 34 -1.47 4.01 1.98
N LEU A 35 -1.07 5.27 2.18
CA LEU A 35 0.33 5.61 2.44
C LEU A 35 0.84 5.12 3.81
N THR A 36 0.02 5.21 4.86
CA THR A 36 0.41 4.75 6.20
C THR A 36 0.63 3.24 6.22
N LEU A 37 -0.26 2.49 5.55
CA LEU A 37 -0.16 1.04 5.44
C LEU A 37 0.98 0.58 4.54
N ALA A 38 1.26 1.29 3.45
CA ALA A 38 2.42 1.03 2.62
C ALA A 38 3.72 1.12 3.43
N LEU A 39 3.87 2.11 4.31
CA LEU A 39 5.03 2.23 5.20
C LEU A 39 5.09 1.09 6.23
N CYS A 40 3.95 0.68 6.79
CA CYS A 40 3.91 -0.44 7.73
C CYS A 40 4.29 -1.76 7.05
N ALA A 41 3.70 -2.04 5.87
CA ALA A 41 3.97 -3.24 5.10
C ALA A 41 5.40 -3.28 4.55
N ALA A 42 5.99 -2.14 4.18
CA ALA A 42 7.40 -2.08 3.78
C ALA A 42 8.36 -2.57 4.88
N GLY A 43 8.01 -2.36 6.15
CA GLY A 43 8.81 -2.82 7.30
C GLY A 43 8.50 -4.25 7.76
N GLN A 44 7.28 -4.76 7.50
CA GLN A 44 6.84 -6.07 7.98
C GLN A 44 6.76 -7.15 6.90
N GLY A 45 6.78 -6.78 5.63
CA GLY A 45 6.48 -7.65 4.48
C GLY A 45 4.99 -7.68 4.12
N MET A 46 4.70 -8.21 2.92
CA MET A 46 3.35 -8.19 2.32
C MET A 46 2.33 -9.09 3.06
N GLN A 47 2.79 -10.09 3.81
CA GLN A 47 1.97 -11.06 4.52
C GLN A 47 1.09 -10.46 5.63
N VAL A 48 1.30 -9.19 5.99
CA VAL A 48 0.42 -8.47 6.93
C VAL A 48 -0.86 -7.95 6.28
N ILE A 49 -0.91 -7.90 4.95
CA ILE A 49 -2.09 -7.50 4.17
C ILE A 49 -2.97 -8.74 3.99
N PRO A 50 -4.28 -8.68 4.30
CA PRO A 50 -5.18 -9.79 4.02
C PRO A 50 -5.16 -10.16 2.53
N GLU A 51 -4.98 -11.44 2.23
CA GLU A 51 -4.90 -11.96 0.85
C GLU A 51 -6.14 -11.59 0.03
N SER A 52 -7.32 -11.67 0.64
CA SER A 52 -8.57 -11.27 -0.02
C SER A 52 -8.59 -9.79 -0.44
N TRP A 53 -7.90 -8.90 0.27
CA TRP A 53 -7.79 -7.49 -0.12
C TRP A 53 -6.87 -7.31 -1.30
N VAL A 54 -5.76 -8.05 -1.33
CA VAL A 54 -4.82 -8.05 -2.46
C VAL A 54 -5.53 -8.52 -3.72
N GLU A 55 -6.20 -9.67 -3.66
CA GLU A 55 -6.91 -10.24 -4.82
C GLU A 55 -8.04 -9.32 -5.32
N GLN A 56 -8.73 -8.61 -4.43
CA GLN A 56 -9.78 -7.66 -4.83
C GLN A 56 -9.25 -6.51 -5.71
N VAL A 57 -8.01 -6.09 -5.51
CA VAL A 57 -7.41 -4.93 -6.22
C VAL A 57 -6.28 -5.33 -7.17
N ARG A 58 -6.00 -6.63 -7.31
CA ARG A 58 -4.88 -7.16 -8.09
C ARG A 58 -4.90 -6.69 -9.55
N HIS A 59 -6.09 -6.69 -10.15
CA HIS A 59 -6.31 -6.18 -11.49
C HIS A 59 -7.15 -4.91 -11.43
N PRO A 60 -6.67 -3.77 -11.97
CA PRO A 60 -7.44 -2.54 -12.02
C PRO A 60 -8.73 -2.71 -12.83
N SER A 61 -9.78 -1.97 -12.45
CA SER A 61 -11.04 -1.97 -13.21
C SER A 61 -10.93 -1.40 -14.62
N GLY A 62 -9.87 -0.64 -14.90
CA GLY A 62 -9.63 0.00 -16.21
C GLY A 62 -10.52 1.21 -16.48
N VAL A 63 -11.22 1.75 -15.47
CA VAL A 63 -12.15 2.87 -15.65
C VAL A 63 -11.42 4.17 -16.00
N CYS A 64 -10.37 4.51 -15.27
CA CYS A 64 -9.59 5.73 -15.52
C CYS A 64 -8.50 5.51 -16.58
N LEU A 65 -7.86 4.34 -16.57
CA LEU A 65 -6.78 3.97 -17.47
C LEU A 65 -7.10 2.61 -18.08
N SER A 66 -7.73 2.61 -19.25
CA SER A 66 -8.20 1.39 -19.91
C SER A 66 -7.06 0.42 -20.24
N PHE A 67 -5.88 0.95 -20.56
CA PHE A 67 -4.68 0.15 -20.84
C PHE A 67 -4.18 -0.64 -19.62
N ALA A 68 -4.49 -0.21 -18.40
CA ALA A 68 -4.02 -0.86 -17.17
C ALA A 68 -4.93 -2.01 -16.72
N LYS A 69 -6.05 -2.27 -17.42
CA LYS A 69 -7.04 -3.30 -17.02
C LYS A 69 -6.45 -4.72 -16.95
N THR A 70 -5.48 -5.00 -17.81
CA THR A 70 -4.82 -6.31 -17.89
C THR A 70 -3.56 -6.39 -17.04
N GLU A 71 -3.22 -5.32 -16.32
CA GLU A 71 -2.02 -5.26 -15.49
C GLU A 71 -2.27 -5.98 -14.17
N ASP A 72 -1.28 -6.76 -13.74
CA ASP A 72 -1.24 -7.32 -12.39
C ASP A 72 -0.42 -6.39 -11.49
N LEU A 73 -1.09 -5.69 -10.58
CA LEU A 73 -0.44 -4.70 -9.72
C LEU A 73 0.58 -5.32 -8.75
N VAL A 74 0.43 -6.60 -8.40
CA VAL A 74 1.37 -7.30 -7.52
C VAL A 74 2.64 -7.62 -8.28
N ASP A 75 2.51 -8.21 -9.46
CA ASP A 75 3.65 -8.54 -10.32
C ASP A 75 4.40 -7.27 -10.74
N LEU A 76 3.69 -6.21 -11.13
CA LEU A 76 4.28 -4.91 -11.42
C LEU A 76 5.07 -4.36 -10.22
N GLY A 77 4.55 -4.50 -9.01
CA GLY A 77 5.24 -4.11 -7.78
C GLY A 77 6.55 -4.87 -7.55
N ILE A 78 6.54 -6.19 -7.80
CA ILE A 78 7.73 -7.05 -7.71
C ILE A 78 8.77 -6.66 -8.77
N GLU A 79 8.34 -6.43 -10.01
CA GLU A 79 9.22 -5.99 -11.09
C GLU A 79 9.89 -4.64 -10.79
N LEU A 80 9.13 -3.68 -10.26
CA LEU A 80 9.65 -2.38 -9.82
C LEU A 80 10.68 -2.53 -8.71
N ALA A 81 10.43 -3.40 -7.73
CA ALA A 81 11.38 -3.69 -6.66
C ALA A 81 12.68 -4.30 -7.20
N HIS A 82 12.58 -5.28 -8.11
CA HIS A 82 13.75 -5.86 -8.78
C HIS A 82 14.52 -4.83 -9.59
N PHE A 83 13.83 -3.97 -10.34
CA PHE A 83 14.46 -2.89 -11.11
C PHE A 83 15.20 -1.90 -10.20
N ALA A 84 14.59 -1.51 -9.07
CA ALA A 84 15.23 -0.60 -8.10
C ALA A 84 16.50 -1.19 -7.48
N LEU A 85 16.51 -2.51 -7.23
CA LEU A 85 17.68 -3.22 -6.71
C LEU A 85 18.80 -3.32 -7.75
N LYS A 86 18.49 -3.64 -9.02
CA LYS A 86 19.47 -3.70 -10.11
C LYS A 86 20.18 -2.36 -10.38
N ARG A 87 19.50 -1.22 -10.16
CA ARG A 87 20.12 0.12 -10.33
C ARG A 87 21.10 0.51 -9.22
N ARG A 88 21.13 -0.23 -8.11
CA ARG A 88 22.02 0.05 -6.97
C ARG A 88 23.36 -0.70 -7.04
N THR A 89 23.50 -1.63 -7.99
CA THR A 89 24.72 -2.37 -8.32
C THR A 89 25.30 -1.87 -9.62
#